data_AF-A0A954ZA72-F1
#
_entry.id   AF-A0A954ZA72-F1
#
_cell.length_a   1.000
_cell.length_b   1.000
_cell.length_c   1.000
_cell.angle_alpha   90.00
_cell.angle_beta   90.00
_cell.angle_gamma   90.00
#
_symmetry.space_group_name_H-M   'P 1'
#
loop_
_entity.id
_entity.type
_entity.pdbx_description
1 polymer ?
#
loop_
_entity_poly.entity_id
_entity_poly.type
_entity_poly.pdbx_seq_one_letter_code
_entity_poly.pdbx_strand_id
1 'polypeptide(L)'
;MSSFAPRERRYWRPFTTLLLFLLTAVNGRICVAAQRTWIGANADWVDGVGAANWSPADEPDADDEAVFNTANAVNLGSDNAILALTMSAGIDLSTNDFALAVDGLVQLSGASTNLFVNGSAGSVNADDVTINSGATLELRGGQLTLDEETGSSVLDINGGGTLAGNGVVKFADAPLLATALLVNDGAITALSRASNILMPPPTGALQINDSSIGGRVNLDGIGEAGLINVNRNQTLDLNVPMTDAFSGTLTLFQGSTFDSISAWTLDAGSLVANNGATAGFGGSPAGPSTIAGAAFTQTGGTISVVDT
;
A
#
# COMPACT_ATOMS: atom_id res chain seq x y z
N MET A 1 75.07 -44.03 -46.31
CA MET A 1 76.00 -44.76 -45.43
C MET A 1 75.78 -44.28 -44.01
N SER A 2 75.53 -45.22 -43.07
CA SER A 2 75.72 -45.15 -41.60
C SER A 2 75.24 -43.88 -40.86
N SER A 3 74.32 -43.94 -39.90
CA SER A 3 74.64 -44.28 -38.49
C SER A 3 73.35 -44.17 -37.65
N PHE A 4 72.80 -45.26 -37.11
CA PHE A 4 72.86 -45.70 -35.69
C PHE A 4 72.37 -44.71 -34.59
N ALA A 5 71.16 -45.02 -34.07
CA ALA A 5 70.55 -45.05 -32.70
C ALA A 5 71.22 -44.28 -31.51
N PRO A 6 70.49 -43.87 -30.42
CA PRO A 6 69.55 -44.73 -29.66
C PRO A 6 68.28 -44.09 -29.03
N ARG A 7 67.44 -45.00 -28.52
CA ARG A 7 66.20 -44.85 -27.74
C ARG A 7 66.35 -44.01 -26.46
N GLU A 8 65.38 -43.16 -26.18
CA GLU A 8 64.94 -42.91 -24.79
C GLU A 8 63.42 -43.09 -24.64
N ARG A 9 63.06 -43.93 -23.68
CA ARG A 9 61.69 -44.15 -23.19
C ARG A 9 61.36 -43.01 -22.23
N ARG A 10 60.25 -42.30 -22.42
CA ARG A 10 59.62 -41.52 -21.34
C ARG A 10 58.10 -41.70 -21.31
N TYR A 11 57.72 -42.54 -20.36
CA TYR A 11 56.54 -42.55 -19.50
C TYR A 11 55.33 -41.69 -19.90
N TRP A 12 54.23 -42.41 -20.13
CA TRP A 12 52.87 -41.97 -19.88
C TRP A 12 52.71 -41.41 -18.47
N ARG A 13 52.11 -40.22 -18.34
CA ARG A 13 51.20 -39.90 -17.23
C ARG A 13 50.03 -39.06 -17.75
N PRO A 14 48.77 -39.45 -17.46
CA PRO A 14 47.60 -38.65 -17.77
C PRO A 14 47.60 -37.39 -16.90
N PHE A 15 47.51 -36.22 -17.53
CA PHE A 15 47.15 -34.99 -16.84
C PHE A 15 45.65 -35.03 -16.54
N THR A 16 45.30 -35.74 -15.46
CA THR A 16 43.99 -35.65 -14.83
C THR A 16 44.07 -34.46 -13.88
N THR A 17 43.67 -33.28 -14.37
CA THR A 17 43.53 -32.08 -13.54
C THR A 17 42.40 -32.34 -12.55
N LEU A 18 42.79 -32.67 -11.32
CA LEU A 18 41.92 -32.89 -10.18
C LEU A 18 41.29 -31.54 -9.79
N LEU A 19 40.08 -31.29 -10.27
CA LEU A 19 39.21 -30.21 -9.83
C LEU A 19 38.76 -30.55 -8.40
N LEU A 20 39.51 -30.09 -7.42
CA LEU A 20 39.17 -30.21 -6.01
C LEU A 20 38.02 -29.21 -5.73
N PHE A 21 36.78 -29.67 -5.91
CA PHE A 21 35.61 -28.99 -5.38
C PHE A 21 35.74 -28.99 -3.85
N LEU A 22 36.21 -27.87 -3.30
CA LEU A 22 36.06 -27.58 -1.88
C LEU A 22 34.56 -27.34 -1.66
N LEU A 23 33.84 -28.42 -1.37
CA LEU A 23 32.46 -28.37 -0.88
C LEU A 23 32.52 -27.81 0.55
N THR A 24 32.75 -26.51 0.68
CA THR A 24 32.37 -25.80 1.90
C THR A 24 30.87 -25.96 2.00
N ALA A 25 30.45 -26.91 2.86
CA ALA A 25 29.10 -26.94 3.38
C ALA A 25 28.88 -25.61 4.09
N VAL A 26 28.42 -24.62 3.32
CA VAL A 26 27.75 -23.46 3.86
C VAL A 26 26.50 -24.07 4.50
N ASN A 27 26.59 -24.36 5.80
CA ASN A 27 25.41 -24.55 6.62
C ASN A 27 24.75 -23.17 6.66
N GLY A 28 24.09 -22.81 5.56
CA GLY A 28 23.12 -21.74 5.55
C GLY A 28 22.12 -22.15 6.60
N ARG A 29 22.09 -21.41 7.71
CA ARG A 29 20.93 -21.46 8.58
C ARG A 29 19.80 -20.99 7.69
N ILE A 30 18.97 -21.94 7.26
CA ILE A 30 17.67 -21.59 6.71
C ILE A 30 16.96 -21.00 7.92
N CYS A 31 16.90 -19.67 8.00
CA CYS A 31 15.96 -19.07 8.92
C CYS A 31 14.59 -19.45 8.39
N VAL A 32 13.79 -20.05 9.26
CA VAL A 32 12.44 -20.48 8.89
C VAL A 32 11.56 -19.35 9.35
N ALA A 33 10.94 -18.67 8.38
CA ALA A 33 9.92 -17.68 8.65
C ALA A 33 8.96 -18.19 9.71
N ALA A 34 8.90 -17.49 10.84
CA ALA A 34 8.03 -17.81 11.95
C ALA A 34 6.96 -16.74 12.10
N GLN A 35 5.79 -17.18 12.53
CA GLN A 35 4.71 -16.28 12.87
C GLN A 35 4.87 -15.82 14.32
N ARG A 36 4.92 -14.50 14.54
CA ARG A 36 5.01 -13.88 15.86
C ARG A 36 3.75 -13.09 16.14
N THR A 37 2.98 -13.52 17.13
CA THR A 37 1.73 -12.86 17.52
C THR A 37 1.97 -11.86 18.65
N TRP A 38 1.49 -10.64 18.48
CA TRP A 38 1.52 -9.62 19.52
C TRP A 38 0.64 -10.01 20.72
N ILE A 39 1.25 -10.00 21.90
CA ILE A 39 0.61 -10.23 23.21
C ILE A 39 0.91 -9.09 24.20
N GLY A 40 1.58 -8.03 23.76
CA GLY A 40 2.04 -6.91 24.58
C GLY A 40 0.95 -5.93 25.05
N ALA A 41 -0.33 -6.20 24.77
CA ALA A 41 -1.44 -5.28 25.01
C ALA A 41 -1.20 -3.90 24.35
N ASN A 42 -1.50 -2.80 25.05
CA ASN A 42 -1.27 -1.42 24.57
C ASN A 42 0.16 -0.96 24.92
N ALA A 43 1.15 -1.58 24.30
CA ALA A 43 2.56 -1.19 24.42
C ALA A 43 3.11 -0.80 23.05
N ASP A 44 4.19 -0.02 23.05
CA ASP A 44 4.89 0.30 21.80
C ASP A 44 5.72 -0.91 21.35
N TRP A 45 5.77 -1.13 20.04
CA TRP A 45 6.67 -2.08 19.42
C TRP A 45 8.01 -1.38 19.14
N VAL A 46 9.04 -1.74 19.92
CA VAL A 46 10.39 -1.20 19.80
C VAL A 46 11.35 -2.33 19.45
N ASP A 47 11.97 -2.22 18.28
CA ASP A 47 12.91 -3.19 17.72
C ASP A 47 14.08 -3.48 18.67
N GLY A 48 14.34 -4.76 18.90
CA GLY A 48 15.44 -5.29 19.69
C GLY A 48 15.31 -5.09 21.21
N VAL A 49 14.17 -4.59 21.71
CA VAL A 49 13.99 -4.30 23.14
C VAL A 49 13.43 -5.49 23.94
N GLY A 50 12.85 -6.48 23.26
CA GLY A 50 12.63 -7.79 23.87
C GLY A 50 11.41 -8.56 23.40
N ALA A 51 11.51 -9.88 23.54
CA ALA A 51 10.54 -10.88 23.14
C ALA A 51 9.25 -10.95 24.01
N ALA A 52 9.15 -10.17 25.08
CA ALA A 52 8.09 -10.31 26.09
C ALA A 52 6.69 -9.98 25.55
N ASN A 53 6.62 -9.15 24.50
CA ASN A 53 5.37 -8.73 23.86
C ASN A 53 4.95 -9.65 22.71
N TRP A 54 5.66 -10.75 22.49
CA TRP A 54 5.47 -11.65 21.36
C TRP A 54 5.27 -13.10 21.79
N SER A 55 4.47 -13.84 21.01
CA SER A 55 4.23 -15.26 21.18
C SER A 55 4.40 -16.00 19.85
N PRO A 56 5.30 -17.00 19.75
CA PRO A 56 6.30 -17.41 20.75
C PRO A 56 7.23 -16.26 21.13
N ALA A 57 7.88 -16.36 22.30
CA ALA A 57 8.74 -15.30 22.85
C ALA A 57 9.97 -15.08 21.95
N ASP A 58 9.78 -14.23 20.95
CA ASP A 58 10.77 -13.73 20.00
C ASP A 58 10.13 -12.57 19.24
N GLU A 59 10.88 -11.52 18.99
CA GLU A 59 10.41 -10.41 18.17
C GLU A 59 10.48 -10.78 16.69
N PRO A 60 9.48 -10.44 15.86
CA PRO A 60 9.58 -10.67 14.43
C PRO A 60 10.70 -9.81 13.84
N ASP A 61 11.60 -10.46 13.12
CA ASP A 61 12.62 -9.82 12.30
C ASP A 61 12.26 -9.94 10.80
N ALA A 62 13.20 -9.58 9.91
CA ALA A 62 12.95 -9.44 8.47
C ALA A 62 12.52 -10.73 7.76
N ASP A 63 12.62 -11.91 8.38
CA ASP A 63 12.10 -13.15 7.81
C ASP A 63 10.84 -13.68 8.51
N ASP A 64 10.34 -12.99 9.54
CA ASP A 64 9.18 -13.37 10.31
C ASP A 64 7.89 -12.62 9.89
N GLU A 65 6.73 -13.24 10.15
CA GLU A 65 5.42 -12.59 10.04
C GLU A 65 5.04 -11.97 11.40
N ALA A 66 4.71 -10.67 11.41
CA ALA A 66 4.10 -10.02 12.57
C ALA A 66 2.57 -10.10 12.51
N VAL A 67 1.96 -10.63 13.58
CA VAL A 67 0.50 -10.82 13.67
C VAL A 67 -0.09 -10.02 14.82
N PHE A 68 -1.03 -9.13 14.48
CA PHE A 68 -1.83 -8.39 15.43
C PHE A 68 -3.30 -8.79 15.30
N ASN A 69 -3.80 -9.64 16.20
CA ASN A 69 -5.14 -10.23 16.12
C ASN A 69 -5.97 -10.06 17.40
N THR A 70 -5.59 -9.09 18.23
CA THR A 70 -6.27 -8.74 19.48
C THR A 70 -6.46 -7.22 19.51
N ALA A 71 -7.66 -6.76 19.87
CA ALA A 71 -7.96 -5.33 19.97
C ALA A 71 -7.06 -4.62 20.99
N ASN A 72 -6.04 -3.93 20.48
CA ASN A 72 -5.11 -3.06 21.20
C ASN A 72 -4.77 -1.85 20.33
N ALA A 73 -4.18 -0.84 20.93
CA ALA A 73 -3.51 0.25 20.23
C ALA A 73 -1.99 0.12 20.42
N VAL A 74 -1.28 -0.07 19.31
CA VAL A 74 0.17 -0.25 19.27
C VAL A 74 0.76 0.87 18.43
N ASN A 75 1.82 1.50 18.93
CA ASN A 75 2.66 2.38 18.12
C ASN A 75 3.96 1.67 17.80
N LEU A 76 4.55 1.97 16.65
CA LEU A 76 5.99 1.77 16.49
C LEU A 76 6.73 2.77 17.39
N GLY A 77 7.72 2.27 18.11
CA GLY A 77 8.67 3.09 18.88
C GLY A 77 10.06 3.13 18.24
N SER A 78 10.25 2.47 17.11
CA SER A 78 11.45 2.48 16.26
C SER A 78 11.06 2.10 14.83
N ASP A 79 12.02 2.20 13.90
CA ASP A 79 11.89 1.52 12.61
C ASP A 79 11.88 0.00 12.82
N ASN A 80 11.10 -0.72 12.03
CA ASN A 80 10.96 -2.17 12.10
C ASN A 80 10.97 -2.79 10.70
N ALA A 81 11.46 -4.03 10.58
CA ALA A 81 11.47 -4.79 9.33
C ALA A 81 10.97 -6.21 9.57
N ILE A 82 10.04 -6.66 8.73
CA ILE A 82 9.37 -7.96 8.82
C ILE A 82 9.14 -8.53 7.42
N LEU A 83 8.84 -9.83 7.31
CA LEU A 83 8.47 -10.46 6.04
C LEU A 83 7.01 -10.19 5.67
N ALA A 84 6.10 -10.25 6.64
CA ALA A 84 4.67 -10.10 6.40
C ALA A 84 3.96 -9.49 7.60
N LEU A 85 2.87 -8.76 7.35
CA LEU A 85 2.05 -8.15 8.39
C LEU A 85 0.60 -8.61 8.27
N THR A 86 0.08 -9.27 9.31
CA THR A 86 -1.34 -9.62 9.39
C THR A 86 -2.01 -8.88 10.55
N MET A 87 -3.03 -8.09 10.23
CA MET A 87 -3.81 -7.33 11.22
C MET A 87 -5.28 -7.72 11.19
N SER A 88 -5.85 -7.94 12.37
CA SER A 88 -7.27 -8.28 12.53
C SER A 88 -7.87 -7.94 13.90
N ALA A 89 -9.16 -8.21 14.06
CA ALA A 89 -9.89 -8.16 15.33
C ALA A 89 -9.83 -6.82 16.08
N GLY A 90 -9.88 -5.70 15.35
CA GLY A 90 -10.01 -4.37 15.95
C GLY A 90 -8.71 -3.78 16.49
N ILE A 91 -7.55 -4.28 16.04
CA ILE A 91 -6.24 -3.67 16.34
C ILE A 91 -6.07 -2.31 15.64
N ASP A 92 -5.50 -1.35 16.35
CA ASP A 92 -4.90 -0.15 15.80
C ASP A 92 -3.36 -0.26 15.82
N LEU A 93 -2.71 -0.23 14.67
CA LEU A 93 -1.25 -0.08 14.55
C LEU A 93 -0.94 1.29 13.96
N SER A 94 -0.06 2.04 14.61
CA SER A 94 0.34 3.38 14.22
C SER A 94 1.84 3.44 13.98
N THR A 95 2.27 3.90 12.81
CA THR A 95 3.71 4.03 12.51
C THR A 95 4.41 5.10 13.33
N ASN A 96 3.65 6.07 13.87
CA ASN A 96 4.17 7.09 14.79
C ASN A 96 5.48 7.76 14.32
N ASP A 97 5.50 8.19 13.05
CA ASP A 97 6.64 8.80 12.36
C ASP A 97 7.85 7.86 12.09
N PHE A 98 7.74 6.56 12.35
CA PHE A 98 8.74 5.55 12.01
C PHE A 98 8.44 4.82 10.70
N ALA A 99 9.43 4.10 10.18
CA ALA A 99 9.31 3.25 9.01
C ALA A 99 8.98 1.80 9.40
N LEU A 100 8.07 1.18 8.64
CA LEU A 100 7.80 -0.25 8.66
C LEU A 100 8.12 -0.83 7.28
N ALA A 101 9.16 -1.66 7.19
CA ALA A 101 9.46 -2.44 6.00
C ALA A 101 8.82 -3.82 6.11
N VAL A 102 8.07 -4.21 5.09
CA VAL A 102 7.38 -5.50 4.96
C VAL A 102 7.80 -6.10 3.62
N ASP A 103 8.69 -7.09 3.63
CA ASP A 103 9.23 -7.75 2.41
C ASP A 103 8.20 -8.75 1.80
N GLY A 104 6.94 -8.36 1.80
CA GLY A 104 5.83 -9.23 1.46
C GLY A 104 4.46 -8.59 1.74
N LEU A 105 3.48 -9.45 2.03
CA LEU A 105 2.08 -9.05 2.13
C LEU A 105 1.77 -8.30 3.44
N VAL A 106 1.16 -7.13 3.31
CA VAL A 106 0.36 -6.49 4.37
C VAL A 106 -1.11 -6.84 4.19
N GLN A 107 -1.68 -7.58 5.13
CA GLN A 107 -3.08 -7.99 5.12
C GLN A 107 -3.85 -7.39 6.30
N LEU A 108 -4.86 -6.56 6.01
CA LEU A 108 -5.76 -5.98 7.00
C LEU A 108 -7.15 -6.61 6.87
N SER A 109 -7.78 -7.00 7.99
CA SER A 109 -9.14 -7.57 7.95
C SER A 109 -9.91 -7.38 9.25
N GLY A 110 -11.24 -7.45 9.20
CA GLY A 110 -12.07 -7.42 10.40
C GLY A 110 -12.42 -6.01 10.86
N ALA A 111 -13.55 -5.89 11.54
CA ALA A 111 -14.12 -4.60 11.92
C ALA A 111 -13.18 -3.80 12.82
N SER A 112 -13.02 -2.52 12.49
CA SER A 112 -12.23 -1.56 13.26
C SER A 112 -10.74 -1.92 13.35
N THR A 113 -10.21 -2.69 12.42
CA THR A 113 -8.77 -2.89 12.27
C THR A 113 -8.18 -1.77 11.45
N ASN A 114 -7.22 -1.02 12.00
CA ASN A 114 -6.67 0.17 11.36
C ASN A 114 -5.15 0.19 11.35
N LEU A 115 -4.57 0.42 10.18
CA LEU A 115 -3.15 0.78 10.01
C LEU A 115 -3.05 2.28 9.75
N PHE A 116 -2.40 3.02 10.65
CA PHE A 116 -2.20 4.46 10.56
C PHE A 116 -0.76 4.79 10.17
N VAL A 117 -0.57 5.39 9.00
CA VAL A 117 0.75 5.86 8.56
C VAL A 117 0.85 7.36 8.88
N ASN A 118 1.46 7.67 10.03
CA ASN A 118 1.42 9.00 10.63
C ASN A 118 2.56 9.89 10.15
N GLY A 119 2.22 11.16 9.89
CA GLY A 119 3.17 12.25 9.66
C GLY A 119 4.04 12.03 8.43
N SER A 120 4.77 13.06 8.00
CA SER A 120 5.54 12.98 6.76
C SER A 120 6.77 12.08 6.84
N ALA A 121 7.17 11.67 8.05
CA ALA A 121 8.27 10.74 8.27
C ALA A 121 7.81 9.28 8.34
N GLY A 122 6.55 9.04 8.73
CA GLY A 122 6.02 7.70 8.82
C GLY A 122 5.86 7.06 7.43
N SER A 123 6.30 5.82 7.32
CA SER A 123 6.19 5.07 6.07
C SER A 123 5.91 3.59 6.29
N VAL A 124 5.24 3.00 5.30
CA VAL A 124 5.14 1.55 5.12
C VAL A 124 5.70 1.24 3.74
N ASN A 125 6.69 0.35 3.66
CA ASN A 125 7.16 -0.23 2.40
C ASN A 125 6.70 -1.69 2.37
N ALA A 126 5.97 -2.08 1.34
CA ALA A 126 5.40 -3.42 1.22
C ALA A 126 5.47 -3.93 -0.22
N ASP A 127 5.55 -5.24 -0.41
CA ASP A 127 5.43 -5.82 -1.77
C ASP A 127 3.98 -5.77 -2.22
N ASP A 128 3.05 -6.17 -1.35
CA ASP A 128 1.62 -6.17 -1.62
C ASP A 128 0.82 -5.67 -0.42
N VAL A 129 -0.33 -5.06 -0.68
CA VAL A 129 -1.28 -4.66 0.36
C VAL A 129 -2.68 -5.15 0.01
N THR A 130 -3.31 -5.88 0.92
CA THR A 130 -4.72 -6.25 0.85
C THR A 130 -5.51 -5.64 2.01
N ILE A 131 -6.52 -4.83 1.70
CA ILE A 131 -7.43 -4.24 2.67
C ILE A 131 -8.79 -4.95 2.55
N ASN A 132 -9.08 -5.84 3.49
CA ASN A 132 -10.34 -6.60 3.52
C ASN A 132 -11.45 -5.87 4.28
N SER A 133 -12.65 -6.46 4.19
CA SER A 133 -13.86 -5.96 4.83
C SER A 133 -13.67 -5.58 6.30
N GLY A 134 -14.07 -4.36 6.65
CA GLY A 134 -14.04 -3.82 8.01
C GLY A 134 -12.72 -3.16 8.42
N ALA A 135 -11.67 -3.30 7.61
CA ALA A 135 -10.35 -2.74 7.88
C ALA A 135 -10.09 -1.42 7.12
N THR A 136 -9.20 -0.60 7.68
CA THR A 136 -8.78 0.67 7.09
C THR A 136 -7.26 0.82 7.08
N LEU A 137 -6.70 1.24 5.95
CA LEU A 137 -5.36 1.85 5.88
C LEU A 137 -5.55 3.36 5.75
N GLU A 138 -5.10 4.14 6.74
CA GLU A 138 -5.24 5.60 6.73
C GLU A 138 -3.87 6.29 6.72
N LEU A 139 -3.59 7.02 5.64
CA LEU A 139 -2.39 7.83 5.48
C LEU A 139 -2.59 9.22 6.10
N ARG A 140 -2.11 9.42 7.32
CA ARG A 140 -2.21 10.70 8.06
C ARG A 140 -1.04 11.62 7.73
N GLY A 141 -0.80 11.81 6.44
CA GLY A 141 0.34 12.55 5.89
C GLY A 141 1.58 11.71 5.58
N GLY A 142 1.59 10.42 5.94
CA GLY A 142 2.68 9.49 5.63
C GLY A 142 2.61 8.86 4.25
N GLN A 143 3.52 7.91 4.00
CA GLN A 143 3.68 7.28 2.69
C GLN A 143 3.52 5.76 2.76
N LEU A 144 2.71 5.21 1.85
CA LEU A 144 2.74 3.79 1.48
C LEU A 144 3.56 3.65 0.19
N THR A 145 4.60 2.83 0.22
CA THR A 145 5.38 2.44 -0.95
C THR A 145 5.12 0.96 -1.24
N LEU A 146 4.89 0.67 -2.52
CA LEU A 146 4.63 -0.66 -3.04
C LEU A 146 5.75 -1.00 -4.04
N ASP A 147 6.61 -1.95 -3.70
CA ASP A 147 7.87 -2.27 -4.40
C ASP A 147 8.11 -3.78 -4.31
N GLU A 148 7.99 -4.51 -5.43
CA GLU A 148 8.12 -5.97 -5.47
C GLU A 148 9.34 -6.37 -6.30
N GLU A 149 10.26 -7.14 -5.70
CA GLU A 149 11.53 -7.53 -6.34
C GLU A 149 11.31 -8.34 -7.62
N THR A 150 10.19 -9.07 -7.69
CA THR A 150 9.89 -10.03 -8.75
C THR A 150 8.50 -9.86 -9.36
N GLY A 151 8.19 -8.67 -9.86
CA GLY A 151 7.00 -8.50 -10.69
C GLY A 151 6.43 -7.10 -10.61
N SER A 152 5.22 -7.01 -10.07
CA SER A 152 4.55 -5.75 -9.81
C SER A 152 3.67 -5.93 -8.60
N SER A 153 3.90 -5.08 -7.61
CA SER A 153 3.10 -4.89 -6.42
C SER A 153 1.65 -4.56 -6.74
N VAL A 154 0.76 -4.98 -5.85
CA VAL A 154 -0.67 -4.71 -5.95
C VAL A 154 -1.20 -4.14 -4.63
N LEU A 155 -1.95 -3.05 -4.73
CA LEU A 155 -2.87 -2.58 -3.70
C LEU A 155 -4.29 -3.04 -4.03
N ASP A 156 -4.76 -4.04 -3.29
CA ASP A 156 -6.11 -4.59 -3.42
C ASP A 156 -7.01 -4.10 -2.27
N ILE A 157 -8.03 -3.31 -2.60
CA ILE A 157 -9.05 -2.82 -1.67
C ILE A 157 -10.32 -3.62 -1.92
N ASN A 158 -10.50 -4.68 -1.15
CA ASN A 158 -11.65 -5.57 -1.27
C ASN A 158 -12.94 -4.92 -0.76
N GLY A 159 -14.09 -5.53 -1.12
CA GLY A 159 -15.41 -5.09 -0.67
C GLY A 159 -15.51 -4.85 0.85
N GLY A 160 -15.78 -3.60 1.23
CA GLY A 160 -15.87 -3.13 2.61
C GLY A 160 -14.53 -2.80 3.30
N GLY A 161 -13.40 -2.94 2.60
CA GLY A 161 -12.11 -2.36 2.98
C GLY A 161 -12.02 -0.88 2.60
N THR A 162 -11.12 -0.13 3.26
CA THR A 162 -10.97 1.32 3.02
C THR A 162 -9.50 1.76 2.97
N LEU A 163 -9.11 2.45 1.90
CA LEU A 163 -7.96 3.36 1.89
C LEU A 163 -8.43 4.78 2.21
N ALA A 164 -7.77 5.47 3.14
CA ALA A 164 -8.15 6.83 3.52
C ALA A 164 -6.95 7.74 3.78
N GLY A 165 -7.20 9.06 3.83
CA GLY A 165 -6.26 10.03 4.39
C GLY A 165 -5.81 11.12 3.43
N ASN A 166 -4.63 11.69 3.71
CA ASN A 166 -4.02 12.83 3.02
C ASN A 166 -2.49 12.65 2.84
N GLY A 167 -2.08 11.43 2.50
CA GLY A 167 -0.67 11.07 2.26
C GLY A 167 -0.41 10.62 0.81
N VAL A 168 0.62 9.80 0.65
CA VAL A 168 1.08 9.34 -0.67
C VAL A 168 1.05 7.82 -0.76
N VAL A 169 0.42 7.28 -1.78
CA VAL A 169 0.64 5.92 -2.28
C VAL A 169 1.59 6.01 -3.47
N LYS A 170 2.69 5.27 -3.42
CA LYS A 170 3.69 5.21 -4.48
C LYS A 170 3.92 3.77 -4.92
N PHE A 171 3.69 3.49 -6.20
CA PHE A 171 4.17 2.27 -6.83
C PHE A 171 5.60 2.51 -7.35
N ALA A 172 6.54 1.68 -6.90
CA ALA A 172 7.95 1.77 -7.26
C ALA A 172 8.28 0.89 -8.48
N ASP A 173 7.46 -0.14 -8.74
CA ASP A 173 7.63 -1.05 -9.86
C ASP A 173 7.49 -0.36 -11.21
N ALA A 174 8.06 -1.00 -12.24
CA ALA A 174 8.06 -0.50 -13.60
C ALA A 174 7.47 -1.49 -14.62
N PRO A 175 6.17 -1.86 -14.51
CA PRO A 175 5.54 -2.72 -15.51
C PRO A 175 5.62 -2.10 -16.91
N LEU A 176 5.96 -2.93 -17.89
CA LEU A 176 6.08 -2.53 -19.30
C LEU A 176 4.76 -2.67 -20.07
N LEU A 177 3.88 -3.54 -19.59
CA LEU A 177 2.54 -3.77 -20.15
C LEU A 177 1.49 -3.11 -19.25
N ALA A 178 0.28 -2.91 -19.78
CA ALA A 178 -0.83 -2.43 -18.98
C ALA A 178 -1.10 -3.43 -17.83
N THR A 179 -0.83 -3.00 -16.60
CA THR A 179 -0.93 -3.79 -15.37
C THR A 179 -1.70 -2.99 -14.34
N ALA A 180 -2.77 -3.55 -13.79
CA ALA A 180 -3.46 -2.93 -12.66
C ALA A 180 -2.60 -3.07 -11.40
N LEU A 181 -2.16 -1.94 -10.85
CA LEU A 181 -1.39 -1.83 -9.61
C LEU A 181 -2.30 -1.52 -8.42
N LEU A 182 -3.46 -0.90 -8.68
CA LEU A 182 -4.50 -0.66 -7.69
C LEU A 182 -5.80 -1.27 -8.21
N VAL A 183 -6.49 -2.04 -7.37
CA VAL A 183 -7.85 -2.53 -7.62
C VAL A 183 -8.74 -2.13 -6.44
N ASN A 184 -9.86 -1.46 -6.70
CA ASN A 184 -10.77 -0.97 -5.66
C ASN A 184 -12.19 -1.50 -5.81
N ASP A 185 -12.50 -2.60 -5.12
CA ASP A 185 -13.86 -3.08 -4.86
C ASP A 185 -14.45 -2.50 -3.55
N GLY A 186 -13.66 -1.73 -2.79
CA GLY A 186 -14.01 -1.11 -1.52
C GLY A 186 -14.17 0.42 -1.61
N ALA A 187 -13.49 1.15 -0.71
CA ALA A 187 -13.55 2.61 -0.67
C ALA A 187 -12.16 3.27 -0.67
N ILE A 188 -12.01 4.34 -1.46
CA ILE A 188 -10.91 5.31 -1.38
C ILE A 188 -11.48 6.63 -0.89
N THR A 189 -10.96 7.14 0.23
CA THR A 189 -11.46 8.37 0.87
C THR A 189 -10.34 9.38 1.11
N ALA A 190 -10.25 10.41 0.28
CA ALA A 190 -9.37 11.55 0.56
C ALA A 190 -9.96 12.35 1.73
N LEU A 191 -9.25 12.40 2.86
CA LEU A 191 -9.68 13.07 4.09
C LEU A 191 -8.50 13.66 4.84
N SER A 192 -8.74 14.79 5.49
CA SER A 192 -7.91 15.29 6.59
C SER A 192 -8.81 15.48 7.81
N ARG A 193 -8.27 15.26 9.00
CA ARG A 193 -9.04 15.46 10.24
C ARG A 193 -8.90 16.90 10.71
N ALA A 194 -10.02 17.56 10.98
CA ALA A 194 -10.01 18.88 11.59
C ALA A 194 -9.45 18.79 13.03
N SER A 195 -8.69 19.80 13.45
CA SER A 195 -8.14 19.87 14.82
C SER A 195 -9.23 20.01 15.88
N ASN A 196 -10.40 20.53 15.50
CA ASN A 196 -11.61 20.57 16.31
C ASN A 196 -12.85 20.61 15.41
N ILE A 197 -14.01 20.30 15.99
CA ILE A 197 -15.30 20.17 15.29
C ILE A 197 -15.82 21.50 14.69
N LEU A 198 -15.27 22.65 15.07
CA LEU A 198 -15.75 23.97 14.63
C LEU A 198 -14.97 24.53 13.44
N MET A 199 -13.84 23.91 13.12
CA MET A 199 -13.03 24.33 11.99
C MET A 199 -13.26 23.38 10.82
N PRO A 200 -13.25 23.93 9.59
CA PRO A 200 -13.16 23.06 8.42
C PRO A 200 -11.89 22.19 8.52
N PRO A 201 -11.92 20.97 7.96
CA PRO A 201 -10.69 20.20 7.74
C PRO A 201 -9.64 21.06 7.03
N PRO A 202 -8.36 20.94 7.41
CA PRO A 202 -7.29 21.57 6.66
C PRO A 202 -7.25 21.00 5.23
N THR A 203 -6.70 21.76 4.30
CA THR A 203 -6.45 21.25 2.95
C THR A 203 -5.46 20.09 3.02
N GLY A 204 -5.76 19.01 2.29
CA GLY A 204 -4.91 17.84 2.18
C GLY A 204 -5.09 17.17 0.82
N ALA A 205 -4.14 16.31 0.45
CA ALA A 205 -4.19 15.55 -0.78
C ALA A 205 -3.85 14.08 -0.49
N LEU A 206 -4.69 13.17 -0.96
CA LEU A 206 -4.31 11.77 -1.13
C LEU A 206 -3.77 11.63 -2.55
N GLN A 207 -2.49 11.32 -2.69
CA GLN A 207 -1.84 11.14 -3.98
C GLN A 207 -1.65 9.65 -4.27
N ILE A 208 -1.98 9.23 -5.49
CA ILE A 208 -1.68 7.90 -6.00
C ILE A 208 -0.74 8.07 -7.18
N ASN A 209 0.49 7.60 -7.02
CA ASN A 209 1.60 7.89 -7.91
C ASN A 209 2.21 6.60 -8.46
N ASP A 210 2.43 6.60 -9.77
CA ASP A 210 3.26 5.64 -10.49
C ASP A 210 4.04 6.41 -11.56
N SER A 211 5.27 6.01 -11.82
CA SER A 211 6.11 6.59 -12.87
C SER A 211 6.30 5.68 -14.08
N SER A 212 5.79 4.45 -14.00
CA SER A 212 5.88 3.47 -15.07
C SER A 212 4.97 3.81 -16.25
N ILE A 213 5.26 3.22 -17.40
CA ILE A 213 4.41 3.34 -18.60
C ILE A 213 3.19 2.40 -18.54
N GLY A 214 3.31 1.31 -17.77
CA GLY A 214 2.39 0.19 -17.76
C GLY A 214 1.41 0.19 -16.60
N GLY A 215 1.73 0.88 -15.50
CA GLY A 215 0.89 0.88 -14.31
C GLY A 215 -0.45 1.54 -14.56
N ARG A 216 -1.49 0.91 -14.01
CA ARG A 216 -2.88 1.35 -14.11
C ARG A 216 -3.56 1.26 -12.76
N VAL A 217 -4.59 2.06 -12.58
CA VAL A 217 -5.51 1.93 -11.44
C VAL A 217 -6.89 1.50 -11.94
N ASN A 218 -7.51 0.53 -11.29
CA ASN A 218 -8.91 0.22 -11.42
C ASN A 218 -9.62 0.77 -10.16
N LEU A 219 -10.48 1.78 -10.33
CA LEU A 219 -11.10 2.51 -9.22
C LEU A 219 -12.43 1.91 -8.73
N ASP A 220 -12.96 0.94 -9.44
CA ASP A 220 -14.27 0.32 -9.19
C ASP A 220 -14.26 -1.21 -9.16
N GLY A 221 -13.10 -1.79 -9.40
CA GLY A 221 -12.80 -3.20 -9.22
C GLY A 221 -13.47 -4.08 -10.27
N ILE A 222 -13.55 -5.38 -9.98
CA ILE A 222 -14.18 -6.36 -10.89
C ILE A 222 -15.70 -6.28 -10.81
N GLY A 223 -16.22 -5.84 -9.65
CA GLY A 223 -17.65 -5.69 -9.41
C GLY A 223 -18.24 -4.36 -9.84
N GLU A 224 -17.42 -3.43 -10.34
CA GLU A 224 -17.82 -2.05 -10.66
C GLU A 224 -18.45 -1.31 -9.46
N ALA A 225 -18.03 -1.68 -8.24
CA ALA A 225 -18.66 -1.29 -6.99
C ALA A 225 -17.81 -0.32 -6.15
N GLY A 226 -16.61 0.05 -6.63
CA GLY A 226 -15.72 0.92 -5.86
C GLY A 226 -16.31 2.29 -5.59
N LEU A 227 -16.01 2.76 -4.38
CA LEU A 227 -16.48 4.03 -3.85
C LEU A 227 -15.31 4.99 -3.72
N ILE A 228 -15.45 6.17 -4.31
CA ILE A 228 -14.48 7.25 -4.19
C ILE A 228 -15.15 8.42 -3.46
N ASN A 229 -14.56 8.85 -2.35
CA ASN A 229 -15.02 9.98 -1.57
C ASN A 229 -13.92 11.03 -1.49
N VAL A 230 -14.17 12.24 -1.98
CA VAL A 230 -13.25 13.36 -1.83
C VAL A 230 -13.86 14.36 -0.87
N ASN A 231 -13.45 14.29 0.39
CA ASN A 231 -14.04 15.10 1.45
C ASN A 231 -13.72 16.59 1.31
N ARG A 232 -14.36 17.39 2.16
CA ARG A 232 -14.23 18.85 2.17
C ARG A 232 -12.76 19.30 2.20
N ASN A 233 -12.42 20.24 1.32
CA ASN A 233 -11.07 20.80 1.17
C ASN A 233 -9.99 19.76 0.81
N GLN A 234 -10.35 18.57 0.33
CA GLN A 234 -9.39 17.53 -0.02
C GLN A 234 -9.23 17.39 -1.52
N THR A 235 -8.06 16.89 -1.90
CA THR A 235 -7.79 16.43 -3.26
C THR A 235 -7.56 14.93 -3.25
N LEU A 236 -8.20 14.21 -4.17
CA LEU A 236 -7.69 12.92 -4.64
C LEU A 236 -6.95 13.19 -5.94
N ASP A 237 -5.64 12.94 -5.94
CA ASP A 237 -4.75 13.22 -7.05
C ASP A 237 -4.23 11.90 -7.64
N LEU A 238 -4.64 11.61 -8.88
CA LEU A 238 -4.29 10.40 -9.60
C LEU A 238 -3.27 10.70 -10.67
N ASN A 239 -2.01 10.35 -10.37
CA ASN A 239 -0.89 10.44 -11.30
C ASN A 239 -0.65 9.12 -12.03
N VAL A 240 -1.71 8.33 -12.24
CA VAL A 240 -1.68 7.00 -12.89
C VAL A 240 -2.89 6.88 -13.83
N PRO A 241 -2.76 6.32 -15.05
CA PRO A 241 -3.90 6.09 -15.93
C PRO A 241 -4.88 5.05 -15.37
N MET A 242 -6.17 5.19 -15.69
CA MET A 242 -7.17 4.19 -15.34
C MET A 242 -7.09 2.96 -16.26
N THR A 243 -7.50 1.81 -15.74
CA THR A 243 -7.56 0.54 -16.50
C THR A 243 -8.71 0.54 -17.51
N ASP A 244 -9.83 1.14 -17.14
CA ASP A 244 -11.13 1.08 -17.79
C ASP A 244 -11.96 2.35 -17.51
N ALA A 245 -13.23 2.34 -17.93
CA ALA A 245 -14.17 3.42 -17.68
C ALA A 245 -14.85 3.22 -16.32
N PHE A 246 -14.96 4.30 -15.55
CA PHE A 246 -15.51 4.27 -14.21
C PHE A 246 -17.04 4.08 -14.22
N SER A 247 -17.49 3.03 -13.54
CA SER A 247 -18.87 2.64 -13.27
C SER A 247 -19.21 2.59 -11.77
N GLY A 248 -18.26 2.91 -10.89
CA GLY A 248 -18.48 3.05 -9.44
C GLY A 248 -19.21 4.34 -9.01
N THR A 249 -19.05 4.71 -7.74
CA THR A 249 -19.61 5.97 -7.18
C THR A 249 -18.51 6.94 -6.76
N LEU A 250 -18.54 8.15 -7.31
CA LEU A 250 -17.67 9.26 -6.95
C LEU A 250 -18.47 10.35 -6.22
N THR A 251 -18.20 10.56 -4.94
CA THR A 251 -18.79 11.66 -4.15
C THR A 251 -17.75 12.76 -3.92
N LEU A 252 -18.06 13.96 -4.39
CA LEU A 252 -17.26 15.16 -4.20
C LEU A 252 -17.96 16.08 -3.19
N PHE A 253 -17.30 16.41 -2.10
CA PHE A 253 -17.81 17.37 -1.13
C PHE A 253 -17.38 18.80 -1.48
N GLN A 254 -17.99 19.80 -0.87
CA GLN A 254 -17.63 21.20 -1.08
C GLN A 254 -16.11 21.48 -0.95
N GLY A 255 -15.54 22.23 -1.89
CA GLY A 255 -14.12 22.58 -1.92
C GLY A 255 -13.18 21.40 -2.21
N SER A 256 -13.72 20.24 -2.60
CA SER A 256 -12.92 19.08 -2.98
C SER A 256 -12.47 19.13 -4.44
N THR A 257 -11.41 18.38 -4.75
CA THR A 257 -10.92 18.19 -6.11
C THR A 257 -10.67 16.72 -6.40
N PHE A 258 -11.24 16.19 -7.46
CA PHE A 258 -10.75 14.96 -8.09
C PHE A 258 -9.87 15.36 -9.26
N ASP A 259 -8.56 15.10 -9.15
CA ASP A 259 -7.57 15.43 -10.17
C ASP A 259 -7.03 14.14 -10.78
N SER A 260 -7.03 14.06 -12.11
CA SER A 260 -6.46 12.93 -12.82
C SER A 260 -5.60 13.41 -13.97
N ILE A 261 -4.33 12.97 -13.99
CA ILE A 261 -3.39 13.31 -15.05
C ILE A 261 -3.77 12.71 -16.41
N SER A 262 -4.60 11.67 -16.41
CA SER A 262 -5.02 10.92 -17.60
C SER A 262 -6.49 11.10 -17.91
N ALA A 263 -6.84 11.02 -19.19
CA ALA A 263 -8.25 11.08 -19.59
C ALA A 263 -9.00 9.89 -18.99
N TRP A 264 -10.24 10.13 -18.56
CA TRP A 264 -11.09 9.11 -17.96
C TRP A 264 -12.55 9.28 -18.37
N THR A 265 -13.32 8.20 -18.22
CA THR A 265 -14.72 8.14 -18.65
C THR A 265 -15.61 7.68 -17.51
N LEU A 266 -16.78 8.31 -17.35
CA LEU A 266 -17.90 7.78 -16.55
C LEU A 266 -18.87 7.04 -17.48
N ASP A 267 -19.08 5.73 -17.25
CA ASP A 267 -19.89 4.88 -18.12
C ASP A 267 -21.25 4.46 -17.54
N ALA A 268 -21.30 3.78 -16.39
CA ALA A 268 -22.57 3.35 -15.78
C ALA A 268 -22.81 3.90 -14.36
N GLY A 269 -21.79 4.50 -13.75
CA GLY A 269 -21.75 4.88 -12.35
C GLY A 269 -22.47 6.16 -11.97
N SER A 270 -22.13 6.69 -10.80
CA SER A 270 -22.67 7.96 -10.32
C SER A 270 -21.58 8.92 -9.85
N LEU A 271 -21.73 10.19 -10.22
CA LEU A 271 -20.98 11.30 -9.65
C LEU A 271 -21.95 12.18 -8.85
N VAL A 272 -21.66 12.37 -7.58
CA VAL A 272 -22.45 13.18 -6.66
C VAL A 272 -21.61 14.38 -6.21
N ALA A 273 -21.96 15.56 -6.68
CA ALA A 273 -21.38 16.82 -6.22
C ALA A 273 -22.19 17.36 -5.03
N ASN A 274 -21.73 17.07 -3.82
CA ASN A 274 -22.32 17.53 -2.56
C ASN A 274 -21.72 18.88 -2.13
N ASN A 275 -22.18 19.93 -2.83
CA ASN A 275 -21.68 21.30 -2.70
C ASN A 275 -22.58 22.19 -1.84
N GLY A 276 -23.68 21.64 -1.30
CA GLY A 276 -24.65 22.36 -0.48
C GLY A 276 -24.05 22.94 0.79
N ALA A 277 -24.69 24.00 1.29
CA ALA A 277 -24.27 24.63 2.53
C ALA A 277 -24.66 23.75 3.72
N THR A 278 -23.81 23.66 4.72
CA THR A 278 -24.18 23.01 5.98
C THR A 278 -24.63 24.07 6.97
N ALA A 279 -25.88 23.98 7.43
CA ALA A 279 -26.41 24.87 8.46
C ALA A 279 -25.99 24.42 9.88
N GLY A 280 -26.05 25.34 10.85
CA GLY A 280 -25.82 25.05 12.26
C GLY A 280 -24.41 25.37 12.77
N PHE A 281 -24.10 24.87 13.97
CA PHE A 281 -22.81 25.12 14.64
C PHE A 281 -21.69 24.35 13.92
N GLY A 282 -20.66 25.05 13.43
CA GLY A 282 -19.66 24.47 12.53
C GLY A 282 -20.10 24.39 11.06
N GLY A 283 -21.23 25.03 10.73
CA GLY A 283 -21.74 25.13 9.37
C GLY A 283 -20.77 25.80 8.40
N SER A 284 -20.99 25.56 7.12
CA SER A 284 -20.15 26.05 6.03
C SER A 284 -20.97 26.69 4.94
N PRO A 285 -20.47 27.77 4.31
CA PRO A 285 -21.00 28.16 3.01
C PRO A 285 -20.83 27.03 2.01
N ALA A 286 -21.77 26.95 1.06
CA ALA A 286 -21.62 26.15 -0.14
C ALA A 286 -20.31 26.49 -0.85
N GLY A 287 -19.68 25.49 -1.46
CA GLY A 287 -18.41 25.65 -2.16
C GLY A 287 -18.34 24.70 -3.34
N PRO A 288 -17.67 25.08 -4.45
CA PRO A 288 -17.57 24.22 -5.60
C PRO A 288 -16.71 23.00 -5.30
N SER A 289 -17.10 21.85 -5.84
CA SER A 289 -16.21 20.72 -6.09
C SER A 289 -15.65 20.81 -7.51
N THR A 290 -14.44 20.29 -7.72
CA THR A 290 -13.75 20.40 -9.01
C THR A 290 -13.37 19.02 -9.54
N ILE A 291 -13.56 18.82 -10.84
CA ILE A 291 -12.88 17.78 -11.62
C ILE A 291 -11.76 18.49 -12.37
N ALA A 292 -10.52 18.05 -12.18
CA ALA A 292 -9.32 18.67 -12.70
C ALA A 292 -8.46 17.67 -13.49
N GLY A 293 -7.41 18.20 -14.13
CA GLY A 293 -6.44 17.42 -14.89
C GLY A 293 -6.81 17.25 -16.35
N ALA A 294 -6.76 16.02 -16.84
CA ALA A 294 -7.02 15.66 -18.22
C ALA A 294 -8.53 15.62 -18.56
N ALA A 295 -8.83 15.20 -19.79
CA ALA A 295 -10.21 15.21 -20.30
C ALA A 295 -11.12 14.23 -19.53
N PHE A 296 -12.27 14.75 -19.07
CA PHE A 296 -13.36 13.96 -18.54
C PHE A 296 -14.42 13.73 -19.63
N THR A 297 -14.81 12.47 -19.84
CA THR A 297 -15.90 12.10 -20.75
C THR A 297 -17.02 11.41 -19.98
N GLN A 298 -18.27 11.72 -20.32
CA GLN A 298 -19.43 10.97 -19.81
C GLN A 298 -20.07 10.23 -20.98
N THR A 299 -19.94 8.90 -21.02
CA THR A 299 -20.62 8.03 -22.00
C THR A 299 -21.95 7.48 -21.46
N GLY A 300 -22.10 7.46 -20.13
CA GLY A 300 -23.37 7.17 -19.46
C GLY A 300 -23.36 7.57 -17.98
N GLY A 301 -23.94 6.74 -17.12
CA GLY A 301 -24.06 7.00 -15.68
C GLY A 301 -24.89 8.24 -15.35
N THR A 302 -24.73 8.75 -14.14
CA THR A 302 -25.45 9.94 -13.65
C THR A 302 -24.51 10.94 -13.00
N ILE A 303 -24.78 12.23 -13.21
CA ILE A 303 -24.17 13.31 -12.45
C ILE A 303 -25.30 14.01 -11.71
N SER A 304 -25.20 14.08 -10.39
CA SER A 304 -26.15 14.81 -9.55
C SER A 304 -25.43 15.88 -8.74
N VAL A 305 -26.12 17.01 -8.55
CA VAL A 305 -25.66 18.10 -7.69
C VAL A 305 -26.63 18.19 -6.53
N VAL A 306 -26.11 18.03 -5.32
CA VAL A 306 -26.90 18.22 -4.10
C VAL A 306 -26.71 19.67 -3.66
N ASP A 307 -27.78 20.44 -3.81
CA ASP A 307 -27.88 21.86 -3.43
C ASP A 307 -29.00 21.97 -2.37
N THR A 308 -28.62 21.81 -1.11
CA THR A 308 -29.50 21.97 0.06
C THR A 308 -28.94 23.02 1.00
#